data_AF-A0A317XVH3-F1
#
_entry.id   AF-A0A317XVH3-F1
#
_cell.length_a   1.000
_cell.length_b   1.000
_cell.length_c   1.000
_cell.angle_alpha   90.00
_cell.angle_beta   90.00
_cell.angle_gamma   90.00
#
_symmetry.space_group_name_H-M   'P 1'
#
loop_
_entity.id
_entity.type
_entity.pdbx_description
1 polymer ?
#
loop_
_entity_poly.entity_id
_entity_poly.type
_entity_poly.pdbx_seq_one_letter_code
_entity_poly.pdbx_strand_id
1 'polypeptide(L)'
;MFARSVARAAVTPKRMATAGVRFNSTLPIPPKIATPKSAQGPGGSSARMESVVDFYKALPKGPAPQKRGGGIKARYFDGQNASGKPIVATLFTLFLIGYSIDYATHLRHHKNNHH
;
A
#
# COMPACT_ATOMS: atom_id res chain seq x y z
N MET A 1 -38.39 38.42 55.71
CA MET A 1 -38.17 39.29 54.53
C MET A 1 -36.98 38.77 53.74
N PHE A 2 -37.21 38.51 52.45
CA PHE A 2 -36.26 38.30 51.34
C PHE A 2 -35.20 37.18 51.42
N ALA A 3 -35.56 36.03 50.83
CA ALA A 3 -34.64 35.25 50.02
C ALA A 3 -34.30 36.05 48.74
N ARG A 4 -33.02 36.15 48.39
CA ARG A 4 -32.58 36.50 47.03
C ARG A 4 -31.43 35.58 46.63
N SER A 5 -31.75 34.69 45.70
CA SER A 5 -30.82 33.97 44.84
C SER A 5 -30.15 34.92 43.87
N VAL A 6 -28.84 34.79 43.62
CA VAL A 6 -28.22 35.17 42.34
C VAL A 6 -27.02 34.26 42.03
N ALA A 7 -27.23 33.47 40.97
CA ALA A 7 -26.32 32.96 39.94
C ALA A 7 -24.82 32.70 40.27
N ARG A 8 -24.49 31.41 40.40
CA ARG A 8 -23.13 30.90 40.13
C ARG A 8 -23.04 30.61 38.63
N ALA A 9 -22.22 31.37 37.90
CA ALA A 9 -21.98 31.18 36.49
C ALA A 9 -21.35 29.79 36.23
N ALA A 10 -22.09 28.91 35.57
CA ALA A 10 -21.60 27.62 35.10
C ALA A 10 -20.80 27.82 33.81
N VAL A 11 -19.47 27.67 33.89
CA VAL A 11 -18.60 27.55 32.72
C VAL A 11 -18.98 26.27 31.98
N THR A 12 -19.57 26.43 30.80
CA THR A 12 -19.97 25.31 29.95
C THR A 12 -18.74 24.86 29.14
N PRO A 13 -18.23 23.62 29.30
CA PRO A 13 -17.21 23.13 28.39
C PRO A 13 -17.87 22.92 27.03
N LYS A 14 -17.43 23.69 26.01
CA LYS A 14 -17.72 23.41 24.61
C LYS A 14 -17.16 22.03 24.29
N ARG A 15 -18.00 20.99 24.36
CA ARG A 15 -17.73 19.70 23.74
C ARG A 15 -17.68 19.94 22.23
N MET A 16 -16.47 20.09 21.69
CA MET A 16 -16.25 19.91 20.26
C MET A 16 -16.52 18.43 19.97
N ALA A 17 -17.78 18.14 19.66
CA ALA A 17 -18.17 16.89 19.07
C ALA A 17 -17.48 16.84 17.71
N THR A 18 -16.39 16.07 17.62
CA THR A 18 -15.87 15.60 16.35
C THR A 18 -17.04 14.90 15.66
N ALA A 19 -17.57 15.54 14.63
CA ALA A 19 -18.66 15.03 13.83
C ALA A 19 -18.15 13.77 13.11
N GLY A 20 -18.25 12.63 13.79
CA GLY A 20 -18.09 11.33 13.16
C GLY A 20 -19.12 11.22 12.06
N VAL A 21 -18.64 11.11 10.83
CA VAL A 21 -19.45 10.87 9.63
C VAL A 21 -20.29 9.62 9.90
N ARG A 22 -21.58 9.82 10.16
CA ARG A 22 -22.53 8.74 10.34
C ARG A 22 -22.82 8.21 8.95
N PHE A 23 -22.20 7.10 8.57
CA PHE A 23 -22.58 6.32 7.39
C PHE A 23 -23.94 5.67 7.65
N ASN A 24 -24.99 6.50 7.71
CA ASN A 24 -26.37 6.07 7.81
C ASN A 24 -26.91 5.92 6.38
N SER A 25 -26.66 4.76 5.77
CA SER A 25 -27.24 4.41 4.48
C SER A 25 -28.67 3.92 4.70
N THR A 26 -29.66 4.75 4.42
CA THR A 26 -31.09 4.40 4.37
C THR A 26 -31.45 3.54 3.14
N LEU A 27 -30.49 2.79 2.57
CA LEU A 27 -30.75 1.81 1.51
C LEU A 27 -30.88 0.41 2.13
N PRO A 28 -31.92 -0.39 1.78
CA PRO A 28 -32.07 -1.80 2.18
C PRO A 28 -31.02 -2.76 1.57
N ILE A 29 -29.81 -2.29 1.29
CA ILE A 29 -28.71 -3.12 0.83
C ILE A 29 -27.90 -3.49 2.08
N PRO A 30 -27.95 -4.74 2.55
CA PRO A 30 -27.21 -5.13 3.73
C PRO A 30 -25.71 -4.93 3.49
N PRO A 31 -24.99 -4.24 4.39
CA PRO A 31 -23.55 -4.07 4.28
C PRO A 31 -22.90 -5.46 4.26
N LYS A 32 -21.89 -5.63 3.38
CA LYS A 32 -21.25 -6.91 3.02
C LYS A 32 -21.19 -7.92 4.17
N ILE A 33 -22.13 -8.86 4.16
CA ILE A 33 -22.22 -10.01 5.10
C ILE A 33 -21.16 -11.09 4.86
N ALA A 34 -20.39 -11.00 3.78
CA ALA A 34 -19.32 -11.94 3.42
C ALA A 34 -17.90 -11.34 3.55
N THR A 35 -17.68 -10.45 4.51
CA THR A 35 -16.32 -10.02 4.88
C THR A 35 -15.92 -10.67 6.19
N PRO A 36 -14.65 -11.01 6.45
CA PRO A 36 -14.23 -11.57 7.73
C PRO A 36 -14.65 -10.68 8.93
N LYS A 37 -14.82 -9.38 8.68
CA LYS A 37 -15.32 -8.38 9.62
C LYS A 37 -16.84 -8.49 9.91
N SER A 38 -17.65 -9.05 9.02
CA SER A 38 -19.09 -9.23 9.22
C SER A 38 -19.46 -10.55 9.90
N ALA A 39 -18.57 -11.55 9.91
CA ALA A 39 -18.71 -12.78 10.70
C ALA A 39 -18.36 -12.55 12.18
N GLN A 40 -17.74 -11.42 12.50
CA GLN A 40 -17.48 -10.96 13.86
C GLN A 40 -18.79 -10.43 14.44
N GLY A 41 -19.57 -11.30 15.09
CA GLY A 41 -20.83 -10.94 15.73
C GLY A 41 -20.70 -9.77 16.73
N PRO A 42 -21.82 -9.17 17.20
CA PRO A 42 -21.85 -7.87 17.90
C PRO A 42 -21.10 -7.79 19.24
N GLY A 43 -20.48 -8.87 19.70
CA GLY A 43 -19.63 -8.89 20.88
C GLY A 43 -18.17 -9.04 20.46
N GLY A 44 -17.34 -8.04 20.80
CA GLY A 44 -15.90 -7.98 20.51
C GLY A 44 -15.02 -9.13 21.04
N SER A 45 -15.62 -10.24 21.48
CA SER A 45 -14.95 -11.52 21.71
C SER A 45 -14.23 -12.01 20.45
N SER A 46 -14.85 -11.91 19.27
CA SER A 46 -14.24 -12.33 18.00
C SER A 46 -12.98 -11.54 17.64
N ALA A 47 -12.97 -10.22 17.88
CA ALA A 47 -11.81 -9.36 17.67
C ALA A 47 -10.67 -9.64 18.68
N ARG A 48 -11.02 -9.99 19.94
CA ARG A 48 -10.03 -10.43 20.93
C ARG A 48 -9.45 -11.79 20.56
N MET A 49 -10.25 -12.72 20.06
CA MET A 49 -9.77 -14.02 19.58
C MET A 49 -8.83 -13.89 18.37
N GLU A 50 -9.12 -12.97 17.44
CA GLU A 50 -8.22 -12.64 16.33
C GLU A 50 -6.87 -12.14 16.84
N SER A 51 -6.85 -11.25 17.84
CA SER A 51 -5.60 -10.74 18.42
C SER A 51 -4.73 -11.81 19.09
N VAL A 52 -5.35 -12.82 19.72
CA VAL A 52 -4.63 -13.95 20.33
C VAL A 52 -4.06 -14.87 19.25
N VAL A 53 -4.86 -15.17 18.21
CA VAL A 53 -4.39 -15.96 17.07
C VAL A 53 -3.26 -15.26 16.34
N ASP A 54 -3.36 -13.94 16.14
CA ASP A 54 -2.33 -13.14 15.48
C ASP A 54 -1.09 -12.99 16.34
N PHE A 55 -1.21 -12.90 17.66
CA PHE A 55 -0.07 -13.00 18.58
C PHE A 55 0.71 -14.31 18.34
N TYR A 56 0.02 -15.46 18.32
CA TYR A 56 0.66 -16.76 18.04
C TYR A 56 1.22 -16.89 16.62
N LYS A 57 0.61 -16.23 15.63
CA LYS A 57 1.16 -16.18 14.27
C LYS A 57 2.41 -15.30 14.17
N ALA A 58 2.43 -14.20 14.93
CA ALA A 58 3.45 -13.16 14.92
C ALA A 58 4.62 -13.42 15.88
N LEU A 59 4.55 -14.49 16.70
CA LEU A 59 5.72 -14.99 17.42
C LEU A 59 6.90 -15.05 16.44
N PRO A 60 8.09 -14.56 16.82
CA PRO A 60 9.28 -14.59 15.97
C PRO A 60 9.58 -16.03 15.56
N LYS A 61 9.08 -16.41 14.39
CA LYS A 61 9.49 -17.62 13.71
C LYS A 61 10.90 -17.33 13.22
N GLY A 62 11.74 -18.36 13.16
CA GLY A 62 13.09 -18.25 12.61
C GLY A 62 13.09 -17.52 11.26
N PRO A 63 14.27 -17.06 10.80
CA PRO A 63 14.40 -16.24 9.59
C PRO A 63 13.54 -16.79 8.46
N ALA A 64 12.68 -15.93 7.90
CA ALA A 64 11.76 -16.32 6.85
C ALA A 64 12.53 -17.04 5.73
N PRO A 65 12.04 -18.20 5.25
CA PRO A 65 12.75 -18.97 4.25
C PRO A 65 13.06 -18.05 3.06
N GLN A 66 14.35 -17.95 2.73
CA GLN A 66 14.81 -17.20 1.56
C GLN A 66 13.95 -17.66 0.38
N LYS A 67 13.28 -16.72 -0.30
CA LYS A 67 12.43 -17.02 -1.45
C LYS A 67 13.31 -17.63 -2.54
N ARG A 68 13.43 -18.96 -2.55
CA ARG A 68 14.17 -19.75 -3.54
C ARG A 68 13.33 -19.84 -4.82
N GLY A 69 13.14 -18.70 -5.48
CA GLY A 69 12.55 -18.61 -6.81
C GLY A 69 13.57 -17.98 -7.74
N GLY A 70 14.46 -18.77 -8.32
CA GLY A 70 15.68 -18.34 -9.02
C GLY A 70 15.47 -17.70 -10.40
N GLY A 71 14.65 -16.66 -10.49
CA GLY A 71 14.45 -15.87 -11.71
C GLY A 71 15.28 -14.58 -11.75
N ILE A 72 15.27 -13.90 -12.91
CA ILE A 72 15.90 -12.57 -13.08
C ILE A 72 15.35 -11.57 -12.05
N LYS A 73 14.06 -11.68 -11.69
CA LYS A 73 13.41 -10.89 -10.63
C LYS A 73 14.08 -11.07 -9.27
N ALA A 74 14.27 -12.31 -8.82
CA ALA A 74 14.92 -12.59 -7.54
C ALA A 74 16.40 -12.16 -7.48
N ARG A 75 17.07 -12.10 -8.64
CA ARG A 75 18.49 -11.74 -8.74
C ARG A 75 18.76 -10.23 -8.80
N TYR A 76 17.82 -9.44 -9.31
CA TYR A 76 18.06 -8.02 -9.56
C TYR A 76 17.00 -7.08 -9.00
N PHE A 77 15.84 -7.60 -8.59
CA PHE A 77 14.68 -6.79 -8.19
C PHE A 77 14.15 -7.11 -6.79
N ASP A 78 14.49 -8.26 -6.20
CA ASP A 78 14.00 -8.65 -4.87
C ASP A 78 15.06 -8.47 -3.76
N GLY A 79 14.60 -7.95 -2.61
CA GLY A 79 15.33 -7.96 -1.34
C GLY A 79 16.71 -7.29 -1.38
N GLN A 80 17.69 -7.90 -0.70
CA GLN A 80 19.09 -7.43 -0.61
C GLN A 80 19.79 -7.35 -1.98
N ASN A 81 19.26 -8.01 -3.02
CA ASN A 81 19.82 -8.04 -4.36
C ASN A 81 19.16 -7.01 -5.30
N ALA A 82 18.25 -6.17 -4.80
CA ALA A 82 17.65 -5.09 -5.57
C ALA A 82 18.77 -4.14 -6.06
N SER A 83 18.99 -4.12 -7.37
CA SER A 83 20.11 -3.44 -7.99
C SER A 83 19.65 -2.64 -9.20
N GLY A 84 20.31 -1.51 -9.49
CA GLY A 84 20.08 -0.70 -10.69
C GLY A 84 20.65 -1.32 -11.98
N LYS A 85 21.38 -2.43 -11.90
CA LYS A 85 21.94 -3.17 -13.04
C LYS A 85 20.96 -3.40 -14.21
N PRO A 86 19.72 -3.90 -14.01
CA PRO A 86 18.74 -4.05 -15.10
C PRO A 86 18.42 -2.74 -15.81
N ILE A 87 18.41 -1.60 -15.12
CA ILE A 87 18.15 -0.29 -15.74
C ILE A 87 19.29 0.05 -16.71
N VAL A 88 20.54 -0.07 -16.23
CA VAL A 88 21.73 0.20 -17.06
C VAL A 88 21.80 -0.76 -18.26
N ALA A 89 21.51 -2.04 -18.06
CA ALA A 89 21.47 -3.02 -19.14
C ALA A 89 20.41 -2.66 -20.20
N THR A 90 19.25 -2.17 -19.77
CA THR A 90 18.17 -1.74 -20.67
C THR A 90 18.59 -0.53 -21.49
N LEU A 91 19.19 0.48 -20.85
CA LEU A 91 19.71 1.66 -21.55
C LEU A 91 20.76 1.29 -22.58
N PHE A 92 21.74 0.47 -22.20
CA PHE A 92 22.80 0.02 -23.10
C PHE A 92 22.25 -0.76 -24.30
N THR A 93 21.28 -1.64 -24.05
CA THR A 93 20.58 -2.38 -25.11
C THR A 93 19.89 -1.44 -26.09
N LEU A 94 19.18 -0.43 -25.57
CA LEU A 94 18.49 0.55 -26.40
C LEU A 94 19.47 1.36 -27.27
N PHE A 95 20.60 1.80 -26.71
CA PHE A 95 21.62 2.52 -27.46
C PHE A 95 22.23 1.67 -28.57
N LEU A 96 22.56 0.40 -28.29
CA LEU A 96 23.11 -0.50 -29.30
C LEU A 96 22.13 -0.74 -30.45
N ILE A 97 20.85 -0.98 -30.14
CA ILE A 97 19.81 -1.16 -31.16
C ILE A 97 19.67 0.12 -31.98
N GLY A 98 19.57 1.28 -31.33
CA GLY A 98 19.48 2.58 -32.01
C GLY A 98 20.66 2.82 -32.95
N TYR A 99 21.89 2.59 -32.48
CA TYR A 99 23.09 2.72 -33.31
C TYR A 99 23.12 1.73 -34.48
N SER A 100 22.68 0.49 -34.27
CA SER A 100 22.63 -0.50 -35.35
C SER A 100 21.67 -0.09 -36.48
N ILE A 101 20.53 0.52 -36.12
CA ILE A 101 19.55 1.04 -37.09
C ILE A 101 20.11 2.24 -37.82
N ASP A 102 20.68 3.21 -37.11
CA ASP A 102 21.29 4.41 -37.70
C ASP A 102 22.47 4.06 -38.62
N TYR A 103 23.28 3.07 -38.22
CA TYR A 103 24.34 2.54 -39.07
C TYR A 103 23.78 1.92 -40.35
N ALA A 104 22.67 1.17 -40.24
CA ALA A 104 22.00 0.55 -41.37
C ALA A 104 21.27 1.55 -42.28
N THR A 105 20.68 2.63 -41.78
CA THR A 105 19.88 3.53 -42.62
C THR A 105 20.64 4.76 -43.08
N HIS A 106 21.60 5.23 -42.29
CA HIS A 106 22.32 6.46 -42.54
C HIS A 106 23.78 6.16 -42.90
N LEU A 107 24.60 5.70 -41.95
CA LEU A 107 26.07 5.67 -42.12
C LEU A 107 26.55 4.76 -43.25
N ARG A 108 25.92 3.58 -43.46
CA ARG A 108 26.37 2.66 -44.53
C ARG A 108 26.02 3.15 -45.94
N HIS A 109 25.00 3.99 -46.09
CA HIS A 109 24.52 4.43 -47.41
C HIS A 109 25.22 5.71 -47.90
N HIS A 110 25.85 6.47 -47.00
CA HIS A 110 26.69 7.63 -47.35
C HIS A 110 28.01 7.28 -48.03
N LYS A 111 28.46 6.01 -47.95
CA LYS A 111 29.68 5.53 -48.64
C LYS A 111 29.42 5.04 -50.07
N ASN A 112 28.20 4.54 -50.34
CA ASN A 112 27.86 3.87 -51.61
C ASN A 112 27.09 4.76 -52.60
N ASN A 113 26.71 5.97 -52.21
CA ASN A 113 26.18 6.98 -53.12
C ASN A 113 27.22 8.09 -53.24
N HIS A 114 28.00 8.08 -54.33
CA HIS A 114 28.74 9.29 -54.74
C HIS A 114 27.72 10.39 -55.05
N HIS A 115 28.06 11.64 -54.70
CA HIS A 115 27.32 12.82 -55.13
C HIS A 115 27.17 12.85 -56.67
#